data_AF-A0A7C5TMU6-F1
#
_entry.id   AF-A0A7C5TMU6-F1
#
_cell.length_a   1.000
_cell.length_b   1.000
_cell.length_c   1.000
_cell.angle_alpha   90.00
_cell.angle_beta   90.00
_cell.angle_gamma   90.00
#
_symmetry.space_group_name_H-M   'P 1'
#
loop_
_entity.id
_entity.type
_entity.pdbx_description
1 polymer ?
#
loop_
_entity_poly.entity_id
_entity_poly.type
_entity_poly.pdbx_seq_one_letter_code
_entity_poly.pdbx_strand_id
1 'polypeptide(L)' 'MKQITFVAVSLVISLFDYFAGIELLRRTYGEDIASVYSSFPINLIYFILIFLIELTFVTSLSKVVGKLVRRLSPRWG' A
#
# COMPACT_ATOMS: atom_id res chain seq x y z
N MET A 1 -16.42 -9.15 -5.08
CA MET A 1 -15.47 -10.01 -4.32
C MET A 1 -14.02 -9.60 -4.53
N LYS A 2 -13.40 -9.82 -5.71
CA LYS A 2 -11.97 -9.52 -5.94
C LYS A 2 -11.55 -8.08 -5.62
N GLN A 3 -12.39 -7.10 -5.97
CA GLN A 3 -12.11 -5.68 -5.75
C GLN A 3 -12.09 -5.31 -4.26
N ILE A 4 -13.02 -5.85 -3.47
CA ILE A 4 -13.04 -5.69 -2.01
C ILE A 4 -11.79 -6.34 -1.39
N THR A 5 -11.38 -7.51 -1.90
CA THR A 5 -10.15 -8.17 -1.46
C THR A 5 -8.92 -7.31 -1.75
N PHE A 6 -8.81 -6.69 -2.93
CA PHE A 6 -7.68 -5.79 -3.23
C PHE A 6 -7.67 -4.56 -2.33
N VAL A 7 -8.83 -3.94 -2.11
CA VAL A 7 -8.95 -2.80 -1.19
C VAL A 7 -8.54 -3.20 0.23
N ALA A 8 -9.00 -4.35 0.73
CA ALA A 8 -8.65 -4.83 2.06
C ALA A 8 -7.14 -5.17 2.19
N VAL A 9 -6.56 -5.84 1.18
CA VAL A 9 -5.13 -6.14 1.16
C VAL A 9 -4.30 -4.87 1.13
N SER A 10 -4.63 -3.91 0.27
CA SER A 10 -3.96 -2.61 0.25
C SER A 10 -4.12 -1.88 1.56
N LEU A 11 -5.29 -1.88 2.18
CA LEU A 11 -5.52 -1.19 3.45
C LEU A 11 -4.65 -1.75 4.58
N VAL A 12 -4.45 -3.07 4.64
CA VAL A 12 -3.56 -3.71 5.60
C VAL A 12 -2.10 -3.31 5.33
N ILE A 13 -1.64 -3.38 4.08
CA ILE A 13 -0.26 -3.00 3.72
C ILE A 13 -0.01 -1.53 4.06
N SER A 14 -0.98 -0.65 3.76
CA SER A 14 -0.86 0.80 3.99
C SER A 14 -0.78 1.15 5.47
N LEU A 15 -1.42 0.37 6.34
CA LEU A 15 -1.27 0.54 7.79
C LEU A 15 0.16 0.25 8.22
N PHE A 16 0.75 -0.85 7.74
CA PHE A 16 2.13 -1.18 8.03
C PHE A 16 3.10 -0.12 7.49
N ASP A 17 2.93 0.30 6.23
CA ASP A 17 3.81 1.28 5.59
C ASP A 17 3.66 2.67 6.24
N TYR A 18 2.46 3.05 6.68
CA TYR A 18 2.25 4.27 7.44
C TYR A 18 3.03 4.26 8.76
N PHE A 19 2.90 3.21 9.58
CA PHE A 19 3.62 3.13 10.85
C PHE A 19 5.13 3.07 10.64
N ALA A 20 5.59 2.31 9.65
CA ALA A 20 7.00 2.26 9.29
C ALA A 20 7.51 3.63 8.82
N GLY A 21 6.73 4.35 8.01
CA GLY A 21 7.04 5.68 7.51
C GLY A 21 7.17 6.72 8.62
N ILE A 22 6.22 6.74 9.58
CA ILE A 22 6.30 7.62 10.75
C ILE A 22 7.50 7.27 11.62
N GLU A 23 7.77 6.00 11.86
CA GLU A 23 8.93 5.56 12.64
C GLU A 23 10.26 5.96 11.97
N LEU A 24 10.35 5.81 10.64
CA LEU A 24 11.50 6.24 9.86
C LEU A 24 11.69 7.76 9.92
N LEU A 25 10.61 8.53 9.81
CA LEU A 25 10.64 9.98 9.98
C LEU A 25 11.16 10.37 11.36
N ARG A 26 10.64 9.71 12.41
CA ARG A 26 11.08 9.92 13.79
C ARG A 26 12.57 9.66 13.98
N ARG A 27 13.10 8.58 13.41
CA ARG A 27 14.53 8.24 13.51
C ARG A 27 15.44 9.16 12.70
N THR A 28 14.97 9.62 11.55
CA THR A 28 15.81 10.37 10.60
C THR A 28 15.79 11.86 10.88
N TYR A 29 14.63 12.38 11.30
CA TYR A 29 14.36 13.81 11.40
C TYR A 29 13.92 14.26 12.79
N GLY A 30 13.75 13.32 13.73
CA GLY A 30 13.35 13.61 15.11
C GLY A 30 11.84 13.64 15.34
N GLU A 31 11.47 13.78 16.61
CA GLU A 31 10.07 13.74 17.05
C GLU A 31 9.25 14.93 16.52
N ASP A 32 9.87 16.10 16.40
CA ASP A 32 9.17 17.32 15.95
C ASP A 32 8.58 17.12 14.55
N ILE A 33 9.38 16.60 13.61
CA ILE A 33 8.92 16.32 12.24
C ILE A 33 7.92 15.15 12.23
N ALA A 34 8.18 14.07 12.97
CA ALA A 34 7.26 12.95 13.06
C ALA A 34 5.88 13.34 13.61
N SER A 35 5.84 14.28 14.57
CA SER A 35 4.60 14.79 15.15
C SER A 35 3.74 15.52 14.13
N VAL A 36 4.34 16.28 13.21
CA VAL A 36 3.63 16.98 12.12
C VAL A 36 2.94 15.97 11.20
N TYR A 37 3.66 14.91 10.80
CA TYR A 37 3.09 13.86 9.94
C TYR A 37 2.09 12.95 10.66
N SER A 38 2.10 12.92 11.99
CA SER A 38 1.14 12.19 12.82
C SER A 38 -0.08 13.04 13.21
N SER A 39 -0.01 14.36 12.99
CA SER A 39 -1.08 15.30 13.32
C SER A 39 -2.19 15.33 12.27
N PHE A 40 -3.43 15.54 12.72
CA PHE A 40 -4.54 15.81 11.80
C PHE A 40 -4.40 17.24 11.24
N PRO A 41 -4.61 17.47 9.93
CA PRO A 41 -5.09 16.55 8.89
C PRO A 41 -3.99 15.84 8.08
N ILE A 42 -2.72 16.14 8.36
CA ILE A 42 -1.58 15.68 7.57
C ILE A 42 -1.46 14.15 7.60
N ASN A 43 -1.72 13.52 8.75
CA ASN A 43 -1.69 12.08 8.92
C ASN A 43 -2.64 11.34 7.95
N LEU A 44 -3.85 11.88 7.77
CA LEU A 44 -4.86 11.32 6.90
C LEU A 44 -4.45 11.46 5.45
N ILE A 45 -3.91 12.61 5.06
CA ILE A 45 -3.38 12.84 3.71
C ILE A 45 -2.23 11.87 3.43
N TYR A 46 -1.30 11.75 4.37
CA TYR A 46 -0.15 10.86 4.26
C TYR A 46 -0.59 9.40 4.09
N PHE A 47 -1.51 8.92 4.93
CA PHE A 47 -2.07 7.58 4.83
C PHE A 47 -2.83 7.34 3.51
N ILE A 48 -3.66 8.30 3.07
CA ILE A 48 -4.40 8.18 1.81
C ILE A 48 -3.45 8.09 0.61
N LEU A 49 -2.36 8.87 0.61
CA LEU A 49 -1.38 8.82 -0.46
C LEU A 49 -0.71 7.44 -0.53
N ILE A 50 -0.27 6.89 0.61
CA ILE A 50 0.27 5.53 0.71
C ILE A 50 -0.75 4.53 0.14
N PHE A 51 -1.99 4.60 0.61
CA PHE A 51 -3.06 3.69 0.18
C PHE A 51 -3.35 3.74 -1.32
N LEU A 52 -3.42 4.92 -1.91
CA LEU A 52 -3.68 5.05 -3.35
C LEU A 52 -2.53 4.50 -4.20
N ILE A 53 -1.28 4.72 -3.77
CA ILE A 53 -0.09 4.19 -4.44
C ILE A 53 -0.11 2.65 -4.37
N GLU A 54 -0.31 2.09 -3.19
CA GLU A 54 -0.35 0.64 -3.01
C GLU A 54 -1.52 -0.02 -3.73
N LEU A 55 -2.71 0.58 -3.70
CA LEU A 55 -3.87 0.07 -4.43
C LEU A 55 -3.58 0.03 -5.93
N THR A 56 -2.94 1.06 -6.47
CA THR A 56 -2.51 1.09 -7.88
C THR A 56 -1.48 0.01 -8.17
N PHE A 57 -0.54 -0.21 -7.26
CA PHE A 57 0.51 -1.23 -7.41
C PHE A 57 -0.07 -2.65 -7.35
N VAL A 58 -0.84 -2.98 -6.32
CA VAL A 58 -1.47 -4.30 -6.12
C VAL A 58 -2.40 -4.64 -7.27
N THR A 59 -3.22 -3.69 -7.73
CA THR A 59 -4.13 -3.93 -8.86
C THR A 59 -3.38 -4.13 -10.18
N SER A 60 -2.28 -3.41 -10.41
CA SER A 60 -1.43 -3.58 -11.58
C SER A 60 -0.68 -4.91 -11.55
N LEU A 61 -0.12 -5.27 -10.39
CA LEU A 61 0.60 -6.52 -10.19
C LEU A 61 -0.31 -7.72 -10.37
N SER A 62 -1.57 -7.66 -9.91
CA SER A 62 -2.55 -8.72 -10.16
C SER A 62 -2.80 -8.96 -11.66
N LYS A 63 -2.81 -7.90 -12.49
CA LYS A 63 -2.98 -8.05 -13.95
C LYS A 63 -1.77 -8.75 -14.57
N VAL A 64 -0.56 -8.38 -14.14
CA VAL A 64 0.70 -8.99 -14.62
C VAL A 64 0.78 -10.45 -14.21
N VAL A 65 0.54 -10.75 -12.92
CA VAL A 65 0.54 -12.12 -12.39
C VAL A 65 -0.53 -12.96 -13.08
N GLY A 66 -1.75 -12.43 -13.27
CA GLY A 66 -2.81 -13.12 -14.00
C GLY A 66 -2.42 -13.45 -15.45
N LYS A 67 -1.67 -12.56 -16.12
CA LYS A 67 -1.16 -12.79 -17.48
C LYS A 67 -0.04 -13.84 -17.49
N LEU A 68 0.86 -13.82 -16.51
CA LEU A 68 1.93 -14.81 -16.37
C LEU A 68 1.38 -16.21 -16.07
N VAL A 69 0.46 -16.33 -15.10
CA VAL A 69 -0.19 -17.61 -14.76
C VAL A 69 -0.89 -18.21 -15.97
N ARG A 70 -1.59 -17.40 -16.78
CA ARG A 70 -2.22 -17.89 -18.03
C ARG A 70 -1.23 -18.35 -19.09
N ARG A 71 -0.01 -17.79 -19.13
CA ARG A 71 1.04 -18.22 -20.06
C ARG A 71 1.73 -19.51 -19.60
N LEU A 72 1.81 -19.72 -18.29
CA LEU A 72 2.45 -20.88 -17.68
C LEU A 72 1.48 -22.05 -17.46
N SER A 73 0.17 -21.82 -17.43
CA SER A 73 -0.86 -22.87 -17.45
C SER A 73 -0.94 -23.44 -18.87
N PRO A 74 -0.42 -24.66 -19.14
CA PRO A 74 -0.72 -25.33 -20.39
C PRO A 74 -2.22 -25.58 -20.38
N ARG A 75 -2.91 -25.20 -21.47
CA ARG A 75 -4.22 -25.79 -21.75
C ARG A 75 -3.95 -27.29 -21.94
N TRP A 76 -4.10 -28.07 -20.88
CA TRP A 76 -4.35 -29.49 -21.03
C TRP A 76 -5.71 -29.58 -21.72
N GLY A 77 -5.65 -29.93 -23.00
CA GLY A 77 -6.83 -30.14 -23.86
C GLY A 77 -7.64 -31.34 -23.42
#